data_AF-A0A7J5HY02-F1
#
_entry.id   AF-A0A7J5HY02-F1
#
_cell.length_a   1.000
_cell.length_b   1.000
_cell.length_c   1.000
_cell.angle_alpha   90.00
_cell.angle_beta   90.00
_cell.angle_gamma   90.00
#
_symmetry.space_group_name_H-M   'P 1'
#
loop_
_entity.id
_entity.type
_entity.pdbx_description
1 polymer ?
#
loop_
_entity_poly.entity_id
_entity_poly.type
_entity_poly.pdbx_seq_one_letter_code
_entity_poly.pdbx_strand_id
1 'polypeptide(L)'
;MSKSNLKMVGNFGCYLDDDNVISFQIGDRPMASVLEPDPMFPLSGGSLPDTQWQSIQGFQVCSRGFNNMKCEEVASDIKKNRLLPRLITKQVSMLYGHGLAVYKPAIVDGKLQKQWVDCPEIMDWLNSWEQRGLESGYKEVAKSIIKNYYYFRDCFVKWRFTKGKARGTMPVAGLESMENRHCRLATTKKDVATDVVYYRDFRYIAVGRWGYGTSTFRIYPKFSFSELANYRFAAISHHREKSVDEFYGVNETHAGTRSYIKGSNDTADYINSFLRNSLAAKIHIVIPNAWLESKRIQITKLCDENKRRKKNNEEELMYNGIVIGSEFKESTLIKYLQSELRKISRYLSGADNQGKAYATISFKNSQGEEERWKIETVDLKYKEYIDALISYDKRADEVLLSSVGLDSSISSVSKDGVISKSGADAYYNYLIYIMSLTSEDEICSEPFNMAIQINFPHLYSQGYRLGFYREVPARQEDVSPQNRLNQQQS
;
A
#
# COMPACT_ATOMS: atom_id res chain seq x y z
N MET A 1 28.80 -55.00 -1.01
CA MET A 1 27.78 -54.10 -1.60
C MET A 1 27.54 -53.00 -0.58
N SER A 2 27.98 -51.77 -0.89
CA SER A 2 27.72 -50.59 -0.06
C SER A 2 26.20 -50.40 0.08
N LYS A 3 25.71 -50.15 1.30
CA LYS A 3 24.28 -49.98 1.58
C LYS A 3 23.91 -48.52 1.32
N SER A 4 23.58 -48.19 0.08
CA SER A 4 22.94 -46.91 -0.24
C SER A 4 21.50 -46.91 0.30
N ASN A 5 21.12 -45.87 1.06
CA ASN A 5 19.79 -45.72 1.64
C ASN A 5 19.16 -44.41 1.16
N LEU A 6 18.03 -44.51 0.46
CA LEU A 6 17.24 -43.37 0.04
C LEU A 6 15.98 -43.27 0.91
N LYS A 7 15.83 -42.14 1.63
CA LYS A 7 14.62 -41.83 2.39
C LYS A 7 13.97 -40.57 1.85
N MET A 8 12.65 -40.65 1.66
CA MET A 8 11.81 -39.54 1.20
C MET A 8 10.84 -39.13 2.32
N VAL A 9 10.66 -37.82 2.49
CA VAL A 9 9.60 -37.23 3.33
C VAL A 9 8.95 -36.11 2.52
N GLY A 10 7.81 -36.41 1.89
CA GLY A 10 7.17 -35.50 0.94
C GLY A 10 8.06 -35.21 -0.27
N ASN A 11 8.31 -33.92 -0.55
CA ASN A 11 9.16 -33.47 -1.66
C ASN A 11 10.66 -33.43 -1.34
N PHE A 12 11.05 -33.78 -0.12
CA PHE A 12 12.45 -33.82 0.30
C PHE A 12 12.97 -35.26 0.32
N GLY A 13 14.14 -35.46 -0.30
CA GLY A 13 14.88 -36.71 -0.30
C GLY A 13 16.22 -36.55 0.38
N CYS A 14 16.65 -37.61 1.07
CA CYS A 14 18.00 -37.75 1.59
C CYS A 14 18.56 -39.07 1.06
N TYR A 15 19.66 -38.96 0.33
CA TYR A 15 20.46 -40.08 -0.13
C TYR A 15 21.71 -40.17 0.74
N LEU A 16 21.90 -41.36 1.32
CA LEU A 16 23.03 -41.69 2.16
C LEU A 16 23.76 -42.86 1.52
N ASP A 17 25.05 -42.68 1.24
CA ASP A 17 25.99 -43.79 1.06
C ASP A 17 27.16 -43.67 2.05
N ASP A 18 28.15 -44.55 1.93
CA ASP A 18 29.24 -44.64 2.90
C ASP A 18 30.11 -43.36 2.94
N ASP A 19 30.10 -42.53 1.90
CA ASP A 19 30.96 -41.35 1.76
C ASP A 19 30.18 -40.04 1.55
N ASN A 20 28.89 -40.10 1.23
CA ASN A 20 28.10 -38.94 0.82
C ASN A 20 26.77 -38.84 1.57
N VAL A 21 26.44 -37.61 1.97
CA VAL A 21 25.12 -37.21 2.44
C VAL A 21 24.58 -36.16 1.48
N ILE A 22 23.60 -36.54 0.67
CA ILE A 22 22.99 -35.65 -0.32
C ILE A 22 21.53 -35.42 0.05
N SER A 23 21.18 -34.19 0.42
CA SER A 23 19.79 -33.75 0.49
C SER A 23 19.37 -33.13 -0.84
N PHE A 24 18.17 -33.46 -1.30
CA PHE A 24 17.61 -32.92 -2.53
C PHE A 24 16.11 -32.68 -2.39
N GLN A 25 15.56 -31.77 -3.18
CA GLN A 25 14.13 -31.49 -3.23
C GLN A 25 13.62 -31.72 -4.66
N ILE A 26 12.46 -32.36 -4.81
CA ILE A 26 11.80 -32.61 -6.10
C ILE A 26 10.58 -31.70 -6.23
N GLY A 27 10.48 -30.98 -7.36
CA GLY A 27 9.32 -30.16 -7.74
C GLY A 27 9.67 -28.74 -8.17
N ASP A 28 8.72 -28.06 -8.83
CA ASP A 28 8.91 -26.76 -9.47
C ASP A 28 9.01 -25.57 -8.50
N ARG A 29 9.02 -25.83 -7.18
CA ARG A 29 9.12 -24.81 -6.11
C ARG A 29 9.98 -25.31 -4.94
N PRO A 30 11.29 -25.03 -4.93
CA PRO A 30 12.15 -25.29 -3.78
C PRO A 30 11.69 -24.46 -2.58
N MET A 31 11.54 -25.05 -1.39
CA MET A 31 11.28 -24.30 -0.17
C MET A 31 12.61 -23.78 0.36
N ALA A 32 12.65 -22.51 0.78
CA ALA A 32 13.88 -21.82 1.15
C ALA A 32 14.63 -22.47 2.32
N SER A 33 15.96 -22.47 2.23
CA SER A 33 16.87 -22.59 3.37
C SER A 33 16.62 -21.42 4.35
N VAL A 34 16.95 -21.61 5.63
CA VAL A 34 16.83 -20.58 6.69
C VAL A 34 17.87 -19.44 6.51
N LEU A 35 18.79 -19.57 5.55
CA LEU A 35 19.79 -18.56 5.19
C LEU A 35 19.29 -17.67 4.05
N GLU A 36 19.69 -16.40 4.07
CA GLU A 36 19.23 -15.35 3.14
C GLU A 36 19.20 -15.80 1.67
N PRO A 37 18.16 -15.42 0.89
CA PRO A 37 18.08 -15.78 -0.51
C PRO A 37 19.19 -15.09 -1.33
N ASP A 38 19.83 -15.87 -2.19
CA ASP A 38 20.81 -15.40 -3.18
C ASP A 38 20.19 -14.31 -4.07
N PRO A 39 20.80 -13.10 -4.19
CA PRO A 39 20.26 -12.01 -5.01
C PRO A 39 20.20 -12.33 -6.51
N MET A 40 20.91 -13.36 -6.99
CA MET A 40 20.87 -13.81 -8.39
C MET A 40 19.75 -14.82 -8.67
N PHE A 41 19.16 -15.39 -7.62
CA PHE A 41 18.02 -16.31 -7.68
C PHE A 41 16.99 -15.91 -6.62
N PRO A 42 16.10 -14.94 -6.92
CA PRO A 42 14.99 -14.62 -6.02
C PRO A 42 14.05 -15.82 -5.96
N LEU A 43 14.30 -16.72 -5.02
CA LEU A 43 13.35 -17.73 -4.61
C LEU A 43 12.15 -16.97 -4.05
N SER A 44 10.97 -17.15 -4.65
CA SER A 44 9.72 -16.77 -4.00
C SER A 44 9.70 -17.54 -2.68
N GLY A 45 9.97 -16.84 -1.57
CA GLY A 45 10.26 -17.44 -0.28
C GLY A 45 9.26 -18.55 0.03
N GLY A 46 9.78 -19.69 0.50
CA GLY A 46 8.93 -20.72 1.09
C GLY A 46 8.00 -20.04 2.09
N SER A 47 6.69 -20.10 1.85
CA SER A 47 5.72 -19.40 2.68
C SER A 47 5.77 -20.03 4.06
N LEU A 48 6.46 -19.39 4.99
CA LEU A 48 6.19 -19.63 6.40
C LEU A 48 4.68 -19.42 6.61
N PRO A 49 4.04 -20.22 7.49
CA PRO A 49 2.63 -19.99 7.80
C PRO A 49 2.44 -18.53 8.26
N ASP A 50 1.40 -17.87 7.74
CA ASP A 50 1.08 -16.49 8.15
C ASP A 50 0.80 -16.40 9.67
N THR A 51 0.38 -17.51 10.29
CA THR A 51 0.23 -17.64 11.74
C THR A 51 1.53 -18.08 12.42
N GLN A 52 2.01 -17.27 13.36
CA GLN A 52 3.11 -17.58 14.28
C GLN A 52 2.61 -17.50 15.72
N TRP A 53 3.31 -18.14 16.65
CA TRP A 53 2.92 -18.21 18.06
C TRP A 53 3.96 -17.56 18.98
N GLN A 54 3.49 -16.82 19.98
CA GLN A 54 4.33 -16.19 20.99
C GLN A 54 3.82 -16.51 22.39
N SER A 55 4.70 -16.92 23.30
CA SER A 55 4.32 -17.17 24.70
C SER A 55 4.50 -15.90 25.53
N ILE A 56 3.40 -15.39 26.09
CA ILE A 56 3.38 -14.15 26.89
C ILE A 56 2.56 -14.40 28.16
N GLN A 57 3.18 -14.23 29.32
CA GLN A 57 2.52 -14.36 30.63
C GLN A 57 1.72 -15.68 30.78
N GLY A 58 2.21 -16.78 30.20
CA GLY A 58 1.54 -18.09 30.23
C GLY A 58 0.43 -18.29 29.20
N PHE A 59 0.20 -17.31 28.32
CA PHE A 59 -0.72 -17.41 27.18
C PHE A 59 0.06 -17.65 25.89
N GLN A 60 -0.51 -18.46 24.99
CA GLN A 60 -0.05 -18.55 23.61
C GLN A 60 -0.83 -17.53 22.77
N VAL A 61 -0.11 -16.56 22.24
CA VAL A 61 -0.66 -15.46 21.44
C VAL A 61 -0.42 -15.75 19.96
N CYS A 62 -1.51 -15.69 19.19
CA CYS A 62 -1.49 -15.86 17.75
C CYS A 62 -1.07 -14.54 17.09
N SER A 63 0.02 -14.57 16.32
CA SER A 63 0.52 -13.41 15.59
C SER A 63 -0.49 -12.98 14.52
N ARG A 64 -0.44 -11.70 14.16
CA ARG A 64 -1.21 -11.17 13.05
C ARG A 64 -0.29 -10.95 11.84
N GLY A 65 -0.25 -11.96 10.97
CA GLY A 65 0.73 -12.11 9.90
C GLY A 65 2.07 -12.67 10.39
N PHE A 66 2.92 -13.07 9.45
CA PHE A 66 4.16 -13.80 9.71
C PHE A 66 5.09 -13.05 10.69
N ASN A 67 5.24 -11.73 10.53
CA ASN A 67 6.08 -10.88 11.37
C ASN A 67 5.29 -10.18 12.49
N ASN A 68 4.02 -10.54 12.69
CA ASN A 68 3.11 -9.90 13.62
C ASN A 68 2.78 -8.40 13.34
N MET A 69 3.12 -7.88 12.15
CA MET A 69 3.00 -6.47 11.77
C MET A 69 1.97 -6.23 10.65
N LYS A 70 1.09 -7.19 10.36
CA LYS A 70 0.14 -7.09 9.23
C LYS A 70 -0.75 -5.86 9.31
N CYS A 71 -1.20 -5.47 10.52
CA CYS A 71 -2.03 -4.26 10.69
C CYS A 71 -1.27 -2.99 10.29
N GLU A 72 -0.01 -2.88 10.69
CA GLU A 72 0.88 -1.78 10.38
C GLU A 72 1.19 -1.72 8.88
N GLU A 73 1.45 -2.87 8.26
CA GLU A 73 1.67 -2.98 6.81
C GLU A 73 0.45 -2.52 6.02
N VAL A 74 -0.74 -3.06 6.32
CA VAL A 74 -2.01 -2.67 5.68
C VAL A 74 -2.26 -1.18 5.86
N ALA A 75 -2.09 -0.66 7.08
CA ALA A 75 -2.28 0.76 7.36
C ALA A 75 -1.28 1.64 6.60
N SER A 76 -0.02 1.22 6.47
CA SER A 76 1.01 1.95 5.73
C SER A 76 0.71 1.97 4.22
N ASP A 77 0.44 0.79 3.65
CA ASP A 77 0.13 0.60 2.24
C ASP A 77 -1.07 1.47 1.82
N ILE A 78 -2.14 1.46 2.62
CA ILE A 78 -3.34 2.27 2.38
C ILE A 78 -3.05 3.77 2.56
N LYS A 79 -2.40 4.19 3.66
CA LYS A 79 -2.19 5.62 3.96
C LYS A 79 -1.24 6.31 2.99
N LYS A 80 -0.26 5.59 2.45
CA LYS A 80 0.67 6.10 1.45
C LYS A 80 0.02 6.22 0.07
N ASN A 81 -1.06 5.49 -0.18
CA ASN A 81 -1.76 5.54 -1.45
C ASN A 81 -2.59 6.80 -1.61
N ARG A 82 -2.55 7.39 -2.80
CA ARG A 82 -3.25 8.64 -3.12
C ARG A 82 -4.77 8.50 -3.19
N LEU A 83 -5.31 7.33 -3.52
CA LEU A 83 -6.75 7.09 -3.69
C LEU A 83 -7.40 6.37 -2.51
N LEU A 84 -6.77 5.28 -2.02
CA LEU A 84 -7.39 4.37 -1.06
C LEU A 84 -7.92 5.04 0.22
N PRO A 85 -7.24 6.02 0.85
CA PRO A 85 -7.77 6.67 2.05
C PRO A 85 -9.12 7.36 1.79
N ARG A 86 -9.29 7.97 0.62
CA ARG A 86 -10.53 8.65 0.23
C ARG A 86 -11.61 7.64 -0.16
N LEU A 87 -11.24 6.57 -0.86
CA LEU A 87 -12.16 5.48 -1.19
C LEU A 87 -12.71 4.81 0.08
N ILE A 88 -11.85 4.42 1.03
CA ILE A 88 -12.29 3.83 2.29
C ILE A 88 -13.15 4.81 3.10
N THR A 89 -12.77 6.09 3.17
CA THR A 89 -13.61 7.11 3.83
C THR A 89 -15.00 7.16 3.20
N LYS A 90 -15.10 7.04 1.87
CA LYS A 90 -16.38 7.00 1.16
C LYS A 90 -17.18 5.74 1.49
N GLN A 91 -16.54 4.57 1.53
CA GLN A 91 -17.20 3.32 1.95
C GLN A 91 -17.72 3.42 3.39
N VAL A 92 -16.93 4.01 4.29
CA VAL A 92 -17.34 4.29 5.68
C VAL A 92 -18.56 5.20 5.72
N SER A 93 -18.54 6.31 4.97
CA SER A 93 -19.68 7.25 4.90
C SER A 93 -20.94 6.61 4.32
N MET A 94 -20.81 5.81 3.26
CA MET A 94 -21.94 5.13 2.61
C MET A 94 -22.56 4.06 3.51
N LEU A 95 -21.73 3.31 4.25
CA LEU A 95 -22.23 2.33 5.22
C LEU A 95 -22.86 3.02 6.43
N TYR A 96 -22.20 4.04 6.98
CA TYR A 96 -22.70 4.76 8.16
C TYR A 96 -24.02 5.49 7.87
N GLY A 97 -24.16 6.07 6.67
CA GLY A 97 -25.35 6.83 6.28
C GLY A 97 -25.66 7.96 7.26
N HIS A 98 -26.87 7.95 7.81
CA HIS A 98 -27.33 8.87 8.85
C HIS A 98 -26.97 8.42 10.28
N GLY A 99 -26.39 7.22 10.42
CA GLY A 99 -25.88 6.67 11.66
C GLY A 99 -26.67 5.46 12.15
N LEU A 100 -26.30 5.01 13.35
CA LEU A 100 -26.91 3.86 13.99
C LEU A 100 -28.33 4.21 14.47
N ALA A 101 -29.32 3.45 14.03
CA ALA A 101 -30.73 3.62 14.36
C ALA A 101 -31.40 2.27 14.67
N VAL A 102 -32.56 2.35 15.32
CA VAL A 102 -33.32 1.17 15.73
C VAL A 102 -34.29 0.76 14.62
N TYR A 103 -34.36 -0.54 14.35
CA TYR A 103 -35.30 -1.11 13.38
C TYR A 103 -35.90 -2.43 13.86
N LYS A 104 -37.00 -2.82 13.23
CA LYS A 104 -37.59 -4.16 13.33
C LYS A 104 -37.55 -4.82 11.95
N PRO A 105 -37.05 -6.06 11.83
CA PRO A 105 -37.20 -6.84 10.60
C PRO A 105 -38.69 -7.10 10.34
N ALA A 106 -39.15 -6.82 9.13
CA ALA A 106 -40.50 -7.12 8.69
C ALA A 106 -40.48 -7.70 7.27
N ILE A 107 -41.43 -8.57 6.96
CA ILE A 107 -41.64 -9.03 5.58
C ILE A 107 -42.74 -8.15 4.99
N VAL A 108 -42.36 -7.33 4.00
CA VAL A 108 -43.28 -6.48 3.24
C VAL A 108 -43.17 -6.90 1.79
N ASP A 109 -44.30 -7.25 1.17
CA ASP A 109 -44.39 -7.75 -0.21
C ASP A 109 -43.45 -8.94 -0.51
N GLY A 110 -43.34 -9.87 0.46
CA GLY A 110 -42.48 -11.06 0.34
C GLY A 110 -40.98 -10.79 0.45
N LYS A 111 -40.56 -9.55 0.73
CA LYS A 111 -39.15 -9.17 0.91
C LYS A 111 -38.88 -8.78 2.36
N LEU A 112 -37.73 -9.22 2.88
CA LEU A 112 -37.24 -8.79 4.18
C LEU A 112 -36.82 -7.32 4.12
N GLN A 113 -37.40 -6.48 4.97
CA GLN A 113 -37.12 -5.05 5.05
C GLN A 113 -36.87 -4.62 6.50
N LYS A 114 -36.04 -3.59 6.67
CA LYS A 114 -35.82 -2.93 7.96
C LYS A 114 -36.85 -1.82 8.13
N GLN A 115 -37.80 -1.99 9.06
CA GLN A 115 -38.72 -0.91 9.46
C GLN A 115 -38.06 -0.10 10.58
N TRP A 116 -37.61 1.10 10.27
CA TRP A 116 -36.99 2.01 11.24
C TRP A 116 -38.05 2.53 12.21
N VAL A 117 -37.75 2.44 13.51
CA VAL A 117 -38.69 2.78 14.58
C VAL A 117 -37.98 3.59 15.66
N ASP A 118 -38.71 4.53 16.25
CA ASP A 118 -38.23 5.21 17.44
C ASP A 118 -38.27 4.28 18.65
N CYS A 119 -37.17 4.24 19.40
CA CYS A 119 -37.07 3.53 20.66
C CYS A 119 -36.23 4.36 21.64
N PRO A 120 -36.86 5.29 22.38
CA PRO A 120 -36.16 6.17 23.31
C PRO A 120 -35.30 5.40 24.32
N GLU A 121 -35.77 4.26 24.83
CA GLU A 121 -35.03 3.48 25.82
C GLU A 121 -33.64 3.01 25.34
N ILE A 122 -33.55 2.50 24.11
CA ILE A 122 -32.26 2.10 23.51
C ILE A 122 -31.42 3.34 23.17
N MET A 123 -32.04 4.36 22.59
CA MET A 123 -31.32 5.57 22.15
C MET A 123 -30.78 6.39 23.32
N ASP A 124 -31.53 6.51 24.42
CA ASP A 124 -31.08 7.18 25.64
C ASP A 124 -29.91 6.45 26.27
N TRP A 125 -29.90 5.11 26.25
CA TRP A 125 -28.74 4.35 26.68
C TRP A 125 -27.51 4.64 25.81
N LEU A 126 -27.64 4.62 24.49
CA LEU A 126 -26.54 4.95 23.56
C LEU A 126 -26.01 6.37 23.79
N ASN A 127 -26.91 7.35 23.98
CA ASN A 127 -26.56 8.75 24.24
C ASN A 127 -25.91 8.96 25.62
N SER A 128 -26.11 8.04 26.58
CA SER A 128 -25.60 8.18 27.94
C SER A 128 -24.14 7.77 28.13
N TRP A 129 -23.47 7.21 27.11
CA TRP A 129 -22.13 6.59 27.28
C TRP A 129 -21.06 7.54 27.83
N GLU A 130 -20.96 8.76 27.29
CA GLU A 130 -19.98 9.75 27.75
C GLU A 130 -20.27 10.20 29.19
N GLN A 131 -21.55 10.40 29.53
CA GLN A 131 -21.98 10.74 30.89
C GLN A 131 -21.71 9.60 31.89
N ARG A 132 -21.63 8.35 31.41
CA ARG A 132 -21.23 7.17 32.19
C ARG A 132 -19.71 7.00 32.28
N GLY A 133 -18.93 7.94 31.74
CA GLY A 133 -17.46 7.97 31.84
C GLY A 133 -16.73 7.15 30.78
N LEU A 134 -17.38 6.84 29.65
CA LEU A 134 -16.70 6.27 28.49
C LEU A 134 -15.97 7.38 27.71
N GLU A 135 -14.87 7.02 27.05
CA GLU A 135 -14.02 7.95 26.29
C GLU A 135 -14.74 8.54 25.07
N SER A 136 -15.62 7.77 24.43
CA SER A 136 -16.30 8.14 23.19
C SER A 136 -17.79 7.80 23.24
N GLY A 137 -18.60 8.65 22.62
CA GLY A 137 -20.01 8.34 22.34
C GLY A 137 -20.20 7.24 21.29
N TYR A 138 -21.41 6.67 21.24
CA TYR A 138 -21.72 5.52 20.37
C TYR A 138 -21.49 5.79 18.87
N LYS A 139 -21.66 7.03 18.41
CA LYS A 139 -21.46 7.42 17.00
C LYS A 139 -20.00 7.28 16.56
N GLU A 140 -19.07 7.68 17.43
CA GLU A 140 -17.64 7.55 17.16
C GLU A 140 -17.23 6.07 17.19
N VAL A 141 -17.71 5.32 18.18
CA VAL A 141 -17.47 3.87 18.27
C VAL A 141 -17.96 3.16 17.01
N ALA A 142 -19.16 3.50 16.52
CA ALA A 142 -19.72 2.93 15.30
C ALA A 142 -18.86 3.25 14.06
N LYS A 143 -18.43 4.51 13.88
CA LYS A 143 -17.55 4.89 12.77
C LYS A 143 -16.20 4.19 12.85
N SER A 144 -15.63 4.03 14.04
CA SER A 144 -14.36 3.33 14.25
C SER A 144 -14.48 1.83 13.96
N ILE A 145 -15.58 1.19 14.33
CA ILE A 145 -15.89 -0.20 13.95
C ILE A 145 -15.94 -0.35 12.42
N ILE A 146 -16.72 0.50 11.74
CA ILE A 146 -16.83 0.47 10.28
C ILE A 146 -15.45 0.69 9.61
N LYS A 147 -14.67 1.66 10.10
CA LYS A 147 -13.34 1.96 9.56
C LYS A 147 -12.39 0.78 9.76
N ASN A 148 -12.36 0.17 10.94
CA ASN A 148 -11.54 -1.01 11.22
C ASN A 148 -11.96 -2.19 10.34
N TYR A 149 -13.26 -2.39 10.14
CA TYR A 149 -13.79 -3.39 9.22
C TYR A 149 -13.30 -3.17 7.78
N TYR A 150 -13.36 -1.96 7.23
CA TYR A 150 -12.85 -1.72 5.86
C TYR A 150 -11.33 -1.81 5.72
N TYR A 151 -10.57 -1.54 6.79
CA TYR A 151 -9.12 -1.75 6.76
C TYR A 151 -8.76 -3.23 6.87
N PHE A 152 -9.41 -3.97 7.77
CA PHE A 152 -8.90 -5.24 8.27
C PHE A 152 -9.87 -6.42 8.16
N ARG A 153 -11.13 -6.17 7.77
CA ARG A 153 -12.26 -7.13 7.78
C ARG A 153 -12.56 -7.74 9.15
N ASP A 154 -12.04 -7.14 10.22
CA ASP A 154 -12.39 -7.41 11.60
C ASP A 154 -12.35 -6.15 12.45
N CYS A 155 -12.93 -6.24 13.64
CA CYS A 155 -12.78 -5.24 14.69
C CYS A 155 -12.80 -5.88 16.08
N PHE A 156 -12.15 -5.20 17.02
CA PHE A 156 -12.19 -5.56 18.43
C PHE A 156 -13.00 -4.51 19.18
N VAL A 157 -13.92 -4.96 20.03
CA VAL A 157 -14.78 -4.06 20.81
C VAL A 157 -14.66 -4.43 22.28
N LYS A 158 -14.29 -3.44 23.09
CA LYS A 158 -14.17 -3.61 24.53
C LYS A 158 -15.48 -3.25 25.20
N TRP A 159 -15.99 -4.21 25.98
CA TRP A 159 -17.20 -4.10 26.75
C TRP A 159 -16.90 -3.51 28.11
N ARG A 160 -17.64 -2.49 28.53
CA ARG A 160 -17.58 -1.96 29.89
C ARG A 160 -18.81 -2.42 30.67
N PHE A 161 -18.59 -3.11 31.78
CA PHE A 161 -19.66 -3.62 32.64
C PHE A 161 -19.89 -2.73 33.85
N THR A 162 -21.16 -2.57 34.23
CA THR A 162 -21.56 -1.82 35.41
C THR A 162 -21.21 -2.60 36.68
N LYS A 163 -20.60 -1.94 37.68
CA LYS A 163 -20.27 -2.58 38.98
C LYS A 163 -21.52 -3.16 39.68
N GLY A 164 -22.68 -2.54 39.48
CA GLY A 164 -23.96 -2.94 40.07
C GLY A 164 -24.70 -4.07 39.37
N LYS A 165 -24.15 -4.68 38.30
CA LYS A 165 -24.88 -5.66 37.46
C LYS A 165 -25.51 -6.82 38.23
N ALA A 166 -24.88 -7.24 39.35
CA ALA A 166 -25.39 -8.30 40.21
C ALA A 166 -26.59 -7.89 41.07
N ARG A 167 -26.92 -6.59 41.12
CA ARG A 167 -28.01 -5.99 41.90
C ARG A 167 -29.15 -5.47 41.03
N GLY A 168 -29.26 -5.95 39.79
CA GLY A 168 -30.34 -5.60 38.86
C GLY A 168 -30.13 -4.32 38.05
N THR A 169 -28.97 -3.65 38.14
CA THR A 169 -28.66 -2.54 37.23
C THR A 169 -28.29 -3.08 35.85
N MET A 170 -28.56 -2.30 34.81
CA MET A 170 -28.16 -2.58 33.42
C MET A 170 -26.71 -3.10 33.32
N PRO A 171 -26.49 -4.34 32.81
CA PRO A 171 -25.19 -4.98 32.88
C PRO A 171 -24.07 -4.29 32.10
N VAL A 172 -24.36 -3.82 30.88
CA VAL A 172 -23.38 -3.19 29.99
C VAL A 172 -23.51 -1.67 30.08
N ALA A 173 -22.45 -1.00 30.52
CA ALA A 173 -22.38 0.45 30.61
C ALA A 173 -22.24 1.10 29.22
N GLY A 174 -21.46 0.49 28.34
CA GLY A 174 -21.24 0.91 26.96
C GLY A 174 -20.10 0.13 26.31
N LEU A 175 -19.72 0.53 25.10
CA LEU A 175 -18.69 -0.12 24.29
C LEU A 175 -17.58 0.86 23.92
N GLU A 176 -16.35 0.36 23.79
CA GLU A 176 -15.18 1.11 23.31
C GLU A 176 -14.60 0.39 22.07
N SER A 177 -14.30 1.14 21.01
CA SER A 177 -13.58 0.58 19.86
C SER A 177 -12.11 0.37 20.24
N MET A 178 -11.55 -0.78 19.85
CA MET A 178 -10.14 -1.07 20.07
C MET A 178 -9.38 -1.03 18.75
N GLU A 179 -8.18 -0.42 18.78
CA GLU A 179 -7.26 -0.43 17.65
C GLU A 179 -6.78 -1.85 17.33
N ASN A 180 -7.05 -2.33 16.11
CA ASN A 180 -6.71 -3.69 15.67
C ASN A 180 -5.22 -3.99 15.82
N ARG A 181 -4.35 -3.00 15.56
CA ARG A 181 -2.89 -3.14 15.70
C ARG A 181 -2.47 -3.55 17.11
N HIS A 182 -3.23 -3.20 18.14
CA HIS A 182 -2.90 -3.51 19.53
C HIS A 182 -3.43 -4.86 20.01
N CYS A 183 -4.40 -5.46 19.31
CA CYS A 183 -5.13 -6.63 19.78
C CYS A 183 -4.61 -7.91 19.10
N ARG A 184 -4.41 -8.97 19.89
CA ARG A 184 -4.11 -10.32 19.40
C ARG A 184 -4.96 -11.37 20.11
N LEU A 185 -5.40 -12.38 19.37
CA LEU A 185 -6.06 -13.57 19.88
C LEU A 185 -5.08 -14.39 20.71
N ALA A 186 -5.54 -14.86 21.87
CA ALA A 186 -4.72 -15.63 22.80
C ALA A 186 -5.47 -16.82 23.38
N THR A 187 -4.74 -17.89 23.65
CA THR A 187 -5.22 -19.14 24.24
C THR A 187 -4.33 -19.59 25.39
N THR A 188 -4.86 -20.42 26.28
CA THR A 188 -4.10 -21.12 27.34
C THR A 188 -3.71 -22.54 26.93
N LYS A 189 -4.06 -22.96 25.70
CA LYS A 189 -3.62 -24.24 25.13
C LYS A 189 -2.09 -24.28 25.11
N LYS A 190 -1.51 -25.35 25.67
CA LYS A 190 -0.05 -25.50 25.80
C LYS A 190 0.62 -25.87 24.48
N ASP A 191 0.03 -26.84 23.79
CA ASP A 191 0.50 -27.27 22.47
C ASP A 191 -0.31 -26.56 21.38
N VAL A 192 0.31 -25.55 20.77
CA VAL A 192 -0.19 -24.82 19.60
C VAL A 192 0.65 -25.10 18.36
N ALA A 193 1.69 -25.93 18.49
CA ALA A 193 2.65 -26.22 17.43
C ALA A 193 2.28 -27.50 16.69
N THR A 194 1.83 -28.53 17.40
CA THR A 194 1.47 -29.82 16.81
C THR A 194 -0.02 -30.12 16.82
N ASP A 195 -0.77 -29.52 17.74
CA ASP A 195 -2.22 -29.70 17.81
C ASP A 195 -2.98 -28.66 16.96
N VAL A 196 -4.14 -29.06 16.44
CA VAL A 196 -5.02 -28.17 15.68
C VAL A 196 -5.62 -27.15 16.63
N VAL A 197 -5.48 -25.86 16.30
CA VAL A 197 -6.10 -24.77 17.05
C VAL A 197 -7.35 -24.31 16.33
N TYR A 198 -8.48 -24.32 17.04
CA TYR A 198 -9.75 -23.81 16.53
C TYR A 198 -10.01 -22.40 17.05
N TYR A 199 -10.82 -21.63 16.32
CA TYR A 199 -11.17 -20.26 16.73
C TYR A 199 -11.82 -20.17 18.14
N ARG A 200 -12.51 -21.24 18.56
CA ARG A 200 -13.12 -21.35 19.89
C ARG A 200 -12.07 -21.46 21.02
N ASP A 201 -10.87 -21.92 20.72
CA ASP A 201 -9.79 -22.09 21.70
C ASP A 201 -9.21 -20.73 22.12
N PHE A 202 -9.43 -19.68 21.33
CA PHE A 202 -9.13 -18.30 21.72
C PHE A 202 -10.17 -17.79 22.71
N ARG A 203 -9.78 -17.84 23.99
CA ARG A 203 -10.58 -17.39 25.14
C ARG A 203 -10.13 -16.04 25.68
N TYR A 204 -9.04 -15.48 25.14
CA TYR A 204 -8.43 -14.24 25.61
C TYR A 204 -8.00 -13.34 24.45
N ILE A 205 -7.93 -12.04 24.72
CA ILE A 205 -7.35 -11.02 23.83
C ILE A 205 -6.16 -10.38 24.55
N ALA A 206 -4.98 -10.52 23.98
CA ALA A 206 -3.79 -9.82 24.41
C ALA A 206 -3.76 -8.41 23.78
N VAL A 207 -3.60 -7.39 24.62
CA VAL A 207 -3.58 -5.98 24.22
C VAL A 207 -2.25 -5.36 24.60
N GLY A 208 -1.54 -4.80 23.63
CA GLY A 208 -0.26 -4.13 23.84
C GLY A 208 0.29 -3.49 22.57
N ARG A 209 1.51 -2.96 22.64
CA ARG A 209 2.22 -2.43 21.47
C ARG A 209 3.10 -3.55 20.90
N TRP A 210 2.80 -4.03 19.69
CA TRP A 210 3.49 -5.19 19.12
C TRP A 210 4.75 -4.82 18.33
N GLY A 211 4.87 -3.56 17.87
CA GLY A 211 6.03 -3.07 17.12
C GLY A 211 7.24 -2.62 17.97
N TYR A 212 7.18 -2.72 19.30
CA TYR A 212 8.26 -2.30 20.20
C TYR A 212 8.66 -3.44 21.13
N GLY A 213 9.96 -3.75 21.21
CA GLY A 213 10.48 -4.92 21.95
C GLY A 213 10.29 -4.90 23.47
N THR A 214 9.97 -3.75 24.07
CA THR A 214 9.82 -3.58 25.54
C THR A 214 8.39 -3.20 25.93
N SER A 215 7.40 -3.97 25.47
CA SER A 215 5.99 -3.63 25.65
C SER A 215 5.35 -4.37 26.83
N THR A 216 4.46 -3.68 27.56
CA THR A 216 3.61 -4.29 28.57
C THR A 216 2.31 -4.78 27.92
N PHE A 217 1.93 -6.03 28.19
CA PHE A 217 0.74 -6.64 27.64
C PHE A 217 -0.31 -6.80 28.74
N ARG A 218 -1.56 -6.48 28.39
CA ARG A 218 -2.75 -6.73 29.22
C ARG A 218 -3.58 -7.83 28.57
N ILE A 219 -3.95 -8.84 29.35
CA ILE A 219 -4.79 -9.93 28.88
C ILE A 219 -6.23 -9.69 29.35
N TYR A 220 -7.15 -9.62 28.39
CA TYR A 220 -8.59 -9.52 28.65
C TYR A 220 -9.26 -10.84 28.28
N PRO A 221 -10.34 -11.26 28.97
CA PRO A 221 -11.16 -12.36 28.50
C PRO A 221 -11.83 -11.96 27.16
N LYS A 222 -11.86 -12.90 26.22
CA LYS A 222 -12.64 -12.75 24.99
C LYS A 222 -14.12 -12.91 25.33
N PHE A 223 -14.94 -11.94 24.94
CA PHE A 223 -16.36 -11.93 25.27
C PHE A 223 -17.07 -13.19 24.73
N SER A 224 -17.93 -13.74 25.56
CA SER A 224 -18.85 -14.85 25.30
C SER A 224 -20.10 -14.65 26.16
N PHE A 225 -21.28 -14.82 25.57
CA PHE A 225 -22.56 -14.73 26.27
C PHE A 225 -22.66 -15.69 27.45
N SER A 226 -22.11 -16.90 27.31
CA SER A 226 -22.17 -17.95 28.36
C SER A 226 -21.44 -17.56 29.65
N GLU A 227 -20.57 -16.55 29.60
CA GLU A 227 -19.73 -16.14 30.74
C GLU A 227 -20.04 -14.73 31.23
N LEU A 228 -21.20 -14.18 30.85
CA LEU A 228 -21.60 -12.81 31.18
C LEU A 228 -21.52 -12.49 32.69
N ALA A 229 -21.85 -13.47 33.53
CA ALA A 229 -21.75 -13.35 34.99
C ALA A 229 -20.30 -13.11 35.46
N ASN A 230 -19.32 -13.71 34.79
CA ASN A 230 -17.91 -13.73 35.19
C ASN A 230 -17.17 -12.42 34.89
N TYR A 231 -17.65 -11.60 33.95
CA TYR A 231 -16.97 -10.36 33.58
C TYR A 231 -17.15 -9.25 34.61
N ARG A 232 -16.14 -9.01 35.45
CA ARG A 232 -16.25 -8.01 36.52
C ARG A 232 -16.26 -6.56 36.03
N PHE A 233 -15.39 -6.21 35.07
CA PHE A 233 -15.19 -4.83 34.62
C PHE A 233 -15.15 -4.70 33.10
N ALA A 234 -14.45 -5.60 32.41
CA ALA A 234 -14.33 -5.56 30.96
C ALA A 234 -14.09 -6.94 30.34
N ALA A 235 -14.50 -7.07 29.09
CA ALA A 235 -14.18 -8.17 28.18
C ALA A 235 -14.00 -7.57 26.77
N ILE A 236 -13.36 -8.30 25.86
CA ILE A 236 -13.18 -7.83 24.48
C ILE A 236 -13.83 -8.83 23.53
N SER A 237 -14.79 -8.40 22.71
CA SER A 237 -15.31 -9.19 21.60
C SER A 237 -14.45 -8.98 20.35
N HIS A 238 -14.47 -9.97 19.47
CA HIS A 238 -13.82 -9.94 18.17
C HIS A 238 -14.87 -10.28 17.12
N HIS A 239 -15.13 -9.33 16.23
CA HIS A 239 -16.11 -9.41 15.15
C HIS A 239 -15.36 -9.45 13.84
N ARG A 240 -15.65 -10.42 12.98
CA ARG A 240 -14.88 -10.61 11.75
C ARG A 240 -15.74 -11.16 10.63
N GLU A 241 -15.39 -10.77 9.42
CA GLU A 241 -15.65 -11.57 8.25
C GLU A 241 -14.60 -12.68 8.19
N LYS A 242 -15.05 -13.93 8.13
CA LYS A 242 -14.14 -15.08 8.15
C LYS A 242 -13.47 -15.22 6.79
N SER A 243 -12.17 -14.98 6.73
CA SER A 243 -11.32 -15.39 5.61
C SER A 243 -10.95 -16.87 5.71
N VAL A 244 -10.71 -17.48 4.55
CA VAL A 244 -10.28 -18.88 4.44
C VAL A 244 -8.92 -19.03 5.13
N ASP A 245 -8.75 -20.11 5.91
CA ASP A 245 -7.53 -20.47 6.64
C ASP A 245 -6.99 -19.45 7.67
N GLU A 246 -7.77 -18.43 8.02
CA GLU A 246 -7.34 -17.33 8.90
C GLU A 246 -8.16 -17.24 10.19
N PHE A 247 -7.51 -16.82 11.28
CA PHE A 247 -8.18 -16.56 12.58
C PHE A 247 -8.63 -15.12 12.75
N TYR A 248 -7.92 -14.18 12.13
CA TYR A 248 -8.28 -12.77 12.06
C TYR A 248 -9.18 -12.51 10.84
N GLY A 249 -9.71 -11.29 10.74
CA GLY A 249 -10.17 -10.79 9.45
C GLY A 249 -8.97 -10.47 8.55
N VAL A 250 -9.12 -10.76 7.26
CA VAL A 250 -8.17 -10.37 6.23
C VAL A 250 -8.87 -9.54 5.17
N ASN A 251 -8.29 -8.37 4.88
CA ASN A 251 -8.71 -7.60 3.72
C ASN A 251 -8.15 -8.26 2.45
N GLU A 252 -8.88 -9.23 1.92
CA GLU A 252 -8.50 -10.01 0.73
C GLU A 252 -8.33 -9.11 -0.50
N THR A 253 -9.11 -8.03 -0.59
CA THR A 253 -8.96 -6.98 -1.60
C THR A 253 -7.57 -6.34 -1.53
N HIS A 254 -7.14 -5.90 -0.34
CA HIS A 254 -5.79 -5.37 -0.12
C HIS A 254 -4.72 -6.43 -0.42
N ALA A 255 -4.91 -7.66 0.05
CA ALA A 255 -3.96 -8.74 -0.16
C ALA A 255 -3.75 -9.05 -1.66
N GLY A 256 -4.83 -9.15 -2.43
CA GLY A 256 -4.80 -9.43 -3.87
C GLY A 256 -4.27 -8.27 -4.72
N THR A 257 -4.44 -7.03 -4.27
CA THR A 257 -4.00 -5.83 -5.01
C THR A 257 -2.72 -5.21 -4.46
N ARG A 258 -2.09 -5.83 -3.45
CA ARG A 258 -0.94 -5.28 -2.73
C ARG A 258 0.20 -4.80 -3.64
N SER A 259 0.52 -5.56 -4.68
CA SER A 259 1.58 -5.20 -5.63
C SER A 259 1.25 -3.93 -6.42
N TYR A 260 -0.01 -3.75 -6.82
CA TYR A 260 -0.48 -2.52 -7.47
C TYR A 260 -0.48 -1.34 -6.51
N ILE A 261 -0.88 -1.54 -5.25
CA ILE A 261 -0.84 -0.50 -4.22
C ILE A 261 0.60 -0.01 -4.06
N LYS A 262 1.55 -0.93 -3.81
CA LYS A 262 2.96 -0.59 -3.63
C LYS A 262 3.57 0.05 -4.86
N GLY A 263 3.37 -0.55 -6.04
CA GLY A 263 3.86 0.01 -7.30
C GLY A 263 3.36 1.44 -7.54
N SER A 264 2.06 1.70 -7.32
CA SER A 264 1.48 3.05 -7.47
C SER A 264 2.00 4.06 -6.44
N ASN A 265 2.27 3.61 -5.20
CA ASN A 265 2.85 4.47 -4.16
C ASN A 265 4.25 4.94 -4.54
N ASP A 266 5.05 4.06 -5.16
CA ASP A 266 6.44 4.34 -5.51
C ASP A 266 6.59 5.09 -6.85
N THR A 267 5.55 5.12 -7.70
CA THR A 267 5.59 5.79 -9.03
C THR A 267 6.08 7.23 -8.96
N ALA A 268 5.55 8.03 -8.02
CA ALA A 268 5.93 9.43 -7.89
C ALA A 268 7.40 9.57 -7.46
N ASP A 269 7.88 8.70 -6.58
CA ASP A 269 9.26 8.68 -6.15
C ASP A 269 10.20 8.27 -7.27
N TYR A 270 9.80 7.31 -8.12
CA TYR A 270 10.57 6.93 -9.32
C TYR A 270 10.67 8.06 -10.33
N ILE A 271 9.56 8.76 -10.63
CA ILE A 271 9.58 9.92 -11.53
C ILE A 271 10.47 11.02 -10.94
N ASN A 272 10.29 11.36 -9.67
CA ASN A 272 11.08 12.41 -9.01
C ASN A 272 12.57 12.05 -8.92
N SER A 273 12.89 10.80 -8.61
CA SER A 273 14.26 10.29 -8.60
C SER A 273 14.88 10.36 -10.00
N PHE A 274 14.15 9.94 -11.03
CA PHE A 274 14.59 10.05 -12.40
C PHE A 274 14.83 11.51 -12.80
N LEU A 275 13.89 12.42 -12.52
CA LEU A 275 14.06 13.86 -12.84
C LEU A 275 15.25 14.50 -12.12
N ARG A 276 15.56 14.08 -10.89
CA ARG A 276 16.70 14.60 -10.11
C ARG A 276 18.04 14.02 -10.54
N ASN A 277 18.06 12.73 -10.89
CA ASN A 277 19.30 11.98 -11.08
C ASN A 277 19.60 11.66 -12.55
N SER A 278 18.66 11.92 -13.46
CA SER A 278 18.85 11.62 -14.88
C SER A 278 19.99 12.46 -15.45
N LEU A 279 20.89 11.77 -16.15
CA LEU A 279 22.00 12.37 -16.86
C LEU A 279 21.44 13.21 -18.02
N ALA A 280 21.46 14.54 -17.89
CA ALA A 280 21.03 15.45 -18.97
C ALA A 280 22.06 15.57 -20.12
N ALA A 281 22.92 14.57 -20.33
CA ALA A 281 23.92 14.57 -21.38
C ALA A 281 23.28 14.23 -22.72
N LYS A 282 22.81 15.25 -23.44
CA LYS A 282 22.20 15.09 -24.77
C LYS A 282 23.21 14.75 -25.86
N ILE A 283 24.49 15.07 -25.64
CA ILE A 283 25.55 14.98 -26.65
C ILE A 283 26.75 14.22 -26.08
N HIS A 284 27.13 13.13 -26.74
CA HIS A 284 28.36 12.38 -26.53
C HIS A 284 29.35 12.71 -27.65
N ILE A 285 30.50 13.30 -27.30
CA ILE A 285 31.55 13.70 -28.26
C ILE A 285 32.71 12.71 -28.16
N VAL A 286 32.96 11.98 -29.25
CA VAL A 286 34.12 11.11 -29.41
C VAL A 286 35.18 11.82 -30.23
N ILE A 287 36.34 12.05 -29.63
CA ILE A 287 37.49 12.71 -30.25
C ILE A 287 38.42 11.63 -30.81
N PRO A 288 38.73 11.63 -32.12
CA PRO A 288 39.64 10.65 -32.68
C PRO A 288 41.08 10.92 -32.24
N ASN A 289 41.80 9.86 -31.83
CA ASN A 289 43.17 9.97 -31.35
C ASN A 289 44.11 10.58 -32.41
N ALA A 290 43.94 10.24 -33.68
CA ALA A 290 44.76 10.81 -34.76
C ALA A 290 44.61 12.32 -34.90
N TRP A 291 43.43 12.89 -34.59
CA TRP A 291 43.28 14.34 -34.55
C TRP A 291 44.07 14.97 -33.40
N LEU A 292 44.05 14.34 -32.22
CA LEU A 292 44.85 14.76 -31.07
C LEU A 292 46.35 14.74 -31.40
N GLU A 293 46.83 13.67 -32.03
CA GLU A 293 48.22 13.53 -32.47
C GLU A 293 48.60 14.53 -33.57
N SER A 294 47.70 14.78 -34.52
CA SER A 294 47.91 15.84 -35.53
C SER A 294 48.06 17.22 -34.87
N LYS A 295 47.26 17.52 -33.84
CA LYS A 295 47.38 18.77 -33.08
C LYS A 295 48.63 18.83 -32.23
N ARG A 296 49.06 17.72 -31.64
CA ARG A 296 50.36 17.59 -30.96
C ARG A 296 51.52 17.97 -31.89
N ILE A 297 51.52 17.44 -33.12
CA ILE A 297 52.54 17.76 -34.13
C ILE A 297 52.47 19.25 -34.53
N GLN A 298 51.27 19.79 -34.77
CA GLN A 298 51.10 21.21 -35.15
C GLN A 298 51.61 22.15 -34.05
N ILE A 299 51.25 21.92 -32.79
CA ILE A 299 51.71 22.73 -31.64
C ILE A 299 53.23 22.62 -31.50
N THR A 300 53.81 21.43 -31.68
CA THR A 300 55.26 21.23 -31.61
C THR A 300 56.00 22.05 -32.67
N LYS A 301 55.51 22.05 -33.92
CA LYS A 301 56.09 22.88 -34.99
C LYS A 301 55.98 24.38 -34.68
N LEU A 302 54.88 24.83 -34.09
CA LEU A 302 54.72 26.23 -33.66
C LEU A 302 55.66 26.59 -32.50
N CYS A 303 55.91 25.67 -31.56
CA CYS A 303 56.93 25.87 -30.53
C CYS A 303 58.32 26.06 -31.14
N ASP A 304 58.70 25.22 -32.10
CA ASP A 304 60.00 25.30 -32.77
C ASP A 304 60.15 26.60 -33.57
N GLU A 305 59.07 27.08 -34.21
CA GLU A 305 59.04 28.40 -34.84
C GLU A 305 59.19 29.52 -33.81
N ASN A 306 58.54 29.42 -32.65
CA ASN A 306 58.70 30.38 -31.56
C ASN A 306 60.11 30.38 -30.96
N LYS A 307 60.84 29.26 -30.97
CA LYS A 307 62.28 29.26 -30.64
C LYS A 307 63.07 30.16 -31.58
N ARG A 308 62.76 30.14 -32.89
CA ARG A 308 63.44 30.96 -33.91
C ARG A 308 63.06 32.43 -33.77
N ARG A 309 61.78 32.73 -33.60
CA ARG A 309 61.28 34.10 -33.37
C ARG A 309 61.86 34.74 -32.11
N LYS A 310 61.92 33.99 -31.01
CA LYS A 310 62.57 34.42 -29.77
C LYS A 310 64.06 34.72 -29.96
N LYS A 311 64.76 33.95 -30.80
CA LYS A 311 66.16 34.22 -31.16
C LYS A 311 66.32 35.49 -32.02
N ASN A 312 65.29 35.85 -32.78
CA ASN A 312 65.27 37.02 -33.66
C ASN A 312 64.62 38.26 -33.00
N ASN A 313 64.26 38.22 -31.71
CA ASN A 313 63.48 39.27 -31.02
C ASN A 313 62.13 39.61 -31.69
N GLU A 314 61.48 38.61 -32.27
CA GLU A 314 60.13 38.73 -32.84
C GLU A 314 59.07 38.27 -31.84
N GLU A 315 57.84 38.77 -32.00
CA GLU A 315 56.71 38.41 -31.15
C GLU A 315 56.33 36.91 -31.31
N GLU A 316 56.16 36.23 -30.18
CA GLU A 316 55.82 34.81 -30.14
C GLU A 316 54.41 34.57 -30.70
N LEU A 317 54.26 33.52 -31.51
CA LEU A 317 52.98 33.11 -32.07
C LEU A 317 52.08 32.51 -30.99
N MET A 318 50.80 32.90 -31.04
CA MET A 318 49.73 32.23 -30.32
C MET A 318 48.93 31.32 -31.26
N TYR A 319 48.28 30.29 -30.71
CA TYR A 319 47.43 29.39 -31.47
C TYR A 319 46.02 29.36 -30.90
N ASN A 320 45.04 29.78 -31.69
CA ASN A 320 43.66 29.96 -31.25
C ASN A 320 43.55 30.76 -29.93
N GLY A 321 44.40 31.78 -29.76
CA GLY A 321 44.45 32.62 -28.55
C GLY A 321 45.14 31.98 -27.34
N ILE A 322 45.84 30.86 -27.51
CA ILE A 322 46.62 30.20 -26.47
C ILE A 322 48.11 30.48 -26.70
N VAL A 323 48.81 30.90 -25.64
CA VAL A 323 50.27 31.07 -25.67
C VAL A 323 50.93 29.70 -25.78
N ILE A 324 51.55 29.45 -26.93
CA ILE A 324 52.37 28.27 -27.20
C ILE A 324 53.82 28.75 -27.05
N GLY A 325 54.46 28.55 -25.91
CA GLY A 325 55.86 28.99 -25.74
C GLY A 325 56.84 28.26 -26.68
N SER A 326 58.13 28.47 -26.46
CA SER A 326 59.20 27.84 -27.25
C SER A 326 59.39 26.34 -27.02
N GLU A 327 58.71 25.72 -26.06
CA GLU A 327 58.78 24.27 -25.82
C GLU A 327 57.39 23.65 -25.75
N PHE A 328 57.23 22.48 -26.36
CA PHE A 328 55.98 21.74 -26.32
C PHE A 328 55.69 21.27 -24.90
N LYS A 329 54.44 21.46 -24.45
CA LYS A 329 53.92 20.95 -23.18
C LYS A 329 52.58 20.30 -23.39
N GLU A 330 52.36 19.13 -22.77
CA GLU A 330 51.08 18.42 -22.83
C GLU A 330 49.91 19.29 -22.36
N SER A 331 50.17 20.12 -21.33
CA SER A 331 49.19 21.06 -20.80
C SER A 331 48.71 22.08 -21.85
N THR A 332 49.52 22.43 -22.85
CA THR A 332 49.13 23.30 -23.96
C THR A 332 48.14 22.61 -24.89
N LEU A 333 48.35 21.31 -25.17
CA LEU A 333 47.42 20.50 -25.96
C LEU A 333 46.09 20.31 -25.24
N ILE A 334 46.10 20.02 -23.93
CA ILE A 334 44.88 19.91 -23.11
C ILE A 334 44.11 21.23 -23.09
N LYS A 335 44.80 22.37 -22.94
CA LYS A 335 44.17 23.71 -23.01
C LYS A 335 43.52 23.96 -24.37
N TYR A 336 44.20 23.56 -25.45
CA TYR A 336 43.65 23.66 -26.80
C TYR A 336 42.39 22.79 -26.95
N LEU A 337 42.45 21.53 -26.53
CA LEU A 337 41.32 20.62 -26.56
C LEU A 337 40.12 21.18 -25.78
N GLN A 338 40.34 21.70 -24.57
CA GLN A 338 39.28 22.32 -23.77
C GLN A 338 38.70 23.57 -24.45
N SER A 339 39.51 24.36 -25.17
CA SER A 339 39.05 25.51 -25.93
C SER A 339 38.13 25.10 -27.09
N GLU A 340 38.53 24.07 -27.85
CA GLU A 340 37.71 23.53 -28.94
C GLU A 340 36.41 22.90 -28.42
N LEU A 341 36.47 22.12 -27.32
CA LEU A 341 35.27 21.57 -26.68
C LEU A 341 34.33 22.68 -26.17
N ARG A 342 34.85 23.80 -25.67
CA ARG A 342 34.02 24.96 -25.29
C ARG A 342 33.36 25.62 -26.50
N LYS A 343 34.04 25.72 -27.64
CA LYS A 343 33.44 26.24 -28.88
C LYS A 343 32.31 25.32 -29.35
N ILE A 344 32.55 24.01 -29.38
CA ILE A 344 31.54 23.00 -29.75
C ILE A 344 30.35 23.06 -28.78
N SER A 345 30.61 23.12 -27.47
CA SER A 345 29.56 23.24 -26.46
C SER A 345 28.72 24.51 -26.65
N ARG A 346 29.36 25.68 -26.85
CA ARG A 346 28.65 26.94 -27.13
C ARG A 346 27.85 26.90 -28.43
N TYR A 347 28.28 26.12 -29.42
CA TYR A 347 27.61 26.02 -30.71
C TYR A 347 26.43 25.04 -30.68
N LEU A 348 26.54 23.96 -29.91
CA LEU A 348 25.56 22.87 -29.87
C LEU A 348 24.61 22.90 -28.67
N SER A 349 24.85 23.78 -27.68
CA SER A 349 24.06 23.86 -26.44
C SER A 349 23.46 25.26 -26.26
N GLY A 350 22.26 25.34 -25.68
CA GLY A 350 21.55 26.60 -25.42
C GLY A 350 20.31 26.77 -26.30
N ALA A 351 19.34 27.57 -25.81
CA ALA A 351 18.05 27.76 -26.46
C ALA A 351 18.20 28.37 -27.88
N ASP A 352 19.13 29.30 -28.05
CA ASP A 352 19.38 30.05 -29.29
C ASP A 352 20.23 29.30 -30.34
N ASN A 353 20.61 28.06 -30.04
CA ASN A 353 21.54 27.27 -30.86
C ASN A 353 20.87 26.09 -31.57
N GLN A 354 19.54 26.02 -31.55
CA GLN A 354 18.77 24.97 -32.23
C GLN A 354 18.77 25.17 -33.74
N GLY A 355 19.02 24.09 -34.50
CA GLY A 355 18.96 24.10 -35.98
C GLY A 355 20.22 24.61 -36.70
N LYS A 356 21.32 24.85 -35.99
CA LYS A 356 22.59 25.30 -36.58
C LYS A 356 23.33 24.17 -37.30
N ALA A 357 23.94 24.48 -38.44
CA ALA A 357 24.71 23.52 -39.24
C ALA A 357 26.15 23.38 -38.75
N TYR A 358 26.60 22.16 -38.46
CA TYR A 358 27.96 21.88 -38.02
C TYR A 358 28.70 21.01 -39.05
N ALA A 359 29.93 21.38 -39.38
CA ALA A 359 30.77 20.67 -40.35
C ALA A 359 32.03 20.12 -39.68
N THR A 360 32.41 18.89 -40.04
CA THR A 360 33.67 18.26 -39.62
C THR A 360 34.44 17.77 -40.83
N ILE A 361 35.77 17.69 -40.69
CA ILE A 361 36.66 17.12 -41.70
C ILE A 361 37.15 15.78 -41.16
N SER A 362 37.04 14.71 -41.96
CA SER A 362 37.52 13.37 -41.64
C SER A 362 38.69 12.97 -42.54
N PHE A 363 39.51 12.03 -42.05
CA PHE A 363 40.64 11.47 -42.80
C PHE A 363 40.59 9.94 -42.71
N LYS A 364 41.13 9.24 -43.71
CA LYS A 364 41.26 7.77 -43.66
C LYS A 364 42.64 7.39 -43.13
N ASN A 365 42.70 6.41 -42.24
CA ASN A 365 43.97 5.84 -41.79
C ASN A 365 44.56 4.89 -42.87
N SER A 366 45.77 4.38 -42.62
CA SER A 366 46.47 3.47 -43.54
C SER A 366 45.76 2.13 -43.78
N GLN A 367 44.78 1.78 -42.94
CA GLN A 367 43.94 0.59 -43.06
C GLN A 367 42.62 0.87 -43.79
N GLY A 368 42.39 2.11 -44.24
CA GLY A 368 41.19 2.52 -44.97
C GLY A 368 40.00 2.90 -44.08
N GLU A 369 40.15 2.89 -42.75
CA GLU A 369 39.10 3.26 -41.80
C GLU A 369 39.01 4.79 -41.65
N GLU A 370 37.79 5.30 -41.52
CA GLU A 370 37.53 6.73 -41.38
C GLU A 370 37.71 7.18 -39.93
N GLU A 371 38.68 8.06 -39.70
CA GLU A 371 38.91 8.73 -38.43
C GLU A 371 38.23 10.10 -38.46
N ARG A 372 37.18 10.25 -37.64
CA ARG A 372 36.37 11.46 -37.58
C ARG A 372 35.89 11.74 -36.16
N TRP A 373 35.59 13.00 -35.91
CA TRP A 373 34.80 13.39 -34.75
C TRP A 373 33.42 12.75 -34.85
N LYS A 374 33.01 12.03 -33.81
CA LYS A 374 31.63 11.50 -33.72
C LYS A 374 30.89 12.29 -32.65
N ILE A 375 29.74 12.83 -33.03
CA ILE A 375 28.84 13.52 -32.13
C ILE A 375 27.58 12.68 -32.12
N GLU A 376 27.41 11.92 -31.04
CA GLU A 376 26.31 10.98 -30.88
C GLU A 376 25.28 11.58 -29.93
N THR A 377 24.00 11.40 -30.25
CA THR A 377 22.92 11.74 -29.33
C THR A 377 22.70 10.55 -28.40
N VAL A 378 22.73 10.77 -27.10
CA VAL A 378 22.31 9.75 -26.13
C VAL A 378 20.79 9.78 -26.07
N ASP A 379 20.15 8.75 -26.64
CA ASP A 379 18.70 8.59 -26.55
C ASP A 379 18.32 7.96 -25.20
N LEU A 380 17.90 8.82 -24.27
CA LEU A 380 17.53 8.42 -22.91
C LEU A 380 16.11 7.86 -22.81
N LYS A 381 15.31 7.90 -23.89
CA LYS A 381 13.91 7.45 -23.93
C LYS A 381 13.08 7.89 -22.71
N TYR A 382 13.31 9.14 -22.27
CA TYR A 382 12.73 9.69 -21.05
C TYR A 382 11.20 9.73 -21.13
N LYS A 383 10.67 10.05 -22.31
CA LYS A 383 9.24 10.14 -22.56
C LYS A 383 8.62 8.76 -22.41
N GLU A 384 9.20 7.76 -23.03
CA GLU A 384 8.73 6.37 -23.00
C GLU A 384 8.74 5.81 -21.57
N TYR A 385 9.79 6.11 -20.79
CA TYR A 385 9.88 5.69 -19.40
C TYR A 385 8.80 6.36 -18.52
N ILE A 386 8.66 7.69 -18.61
CA ILE A 386 7.66 8.43 -17.84
C ILE A 386 6.24 8.04 -18.26
N ASP A 387 5.97 7.90 -19.57
CA ASP A 387 4.68 7.49 -20.12
C ASP A 387 4.32 6.05 -19.68
N ALA A 388 5.31 5.15 -19.59
CA ALA A 388 5.11 3.80 -19.06
C ALA A 388 4.72 3.82 -17.58
N LEU A 389 5.39 4.63 -16.75
CA LEU A 389 5.05 4.80 -15.34
C LEU A 389 3.65 5.39 -15.15
N ILE A 390 3.30 6.44 -15.92
CA ILE A 390 1.97 7.05 -15.89
C ILE A 390 0.89 6.03 -16.32
N SER A 391 1.18 5.21 -17.34
CA SER A 391 0.25 4.18 -17.82
C SER A 391 0.02 3.10 -16.78
N TYR A 392 1.07 2.68 -16.07
CA TYR A 392 0.97 1.76 -14.95
C TYR A 392 0.12 2.35 -13.81
N ASP A 393 0.33 3.63 -13.46
CA ASP A 393 -0.41 4.32 -12.41
C ASP A 393 -1.91 4.43 -12.73
N LYS A 394 -2.25 4.76 -13.98
CA LYS A 394 -3.64 4.75 -14.47
C LYS A 394 -4.28 3.36 -14.34
N ARG A 395 -3.53 2.31 -14.70
CA ARG A 395 -4.02 0.93 -14.55
C ARG A 395 -4.19 0.55 -13.08
N ALA A 396 -3.28 0.98 -12.22
CA ALA A 396 -3.39 0.76 -10.77
C ALA A 396 -4.66 1.41 -10.23
N ASP A 397 -4.97 2.66 -10.58
CA ASP A 397 -6.22 3.32 -10.18
C ASP A 397 -7.47 2.54 -10.54
N GLU A 398 -7.54 1.98 -11.76
CA GLU A 398 -8.66 1.16 -12.20
C GLU A 398 -8.79 -0.12 -11.37
N VAL A 399 -7.67 -0.80 -11.11
CA VAL A 399 -7.63 -2.01 -10.29
C VAL A 399 -8.08 -1.69 -8.87
N LEU A 400 -7.55 -0.62 -8.26
CA LEU A 400 -7.91 -0.21 -6.91
C LEU A 400 -9.39 0.13 -6.79
N LEU A 401 -9.92 0.89 -7.75
CA LEU A 401 -11.34 1.24 -7.79
C LEU A 401 -12.25 0.00 -7.94
N SER A 402 -11.90 -0.90 -8.85
CA SER A 402 -12.62 -2.16 -9.03
C SER A 402 -12.54 -3.04 -7.78
N SER A 403 -11.40 -3.04 -7.10
CA SER A 403 -11.15 -3.90 -5.95
C SER A 403 -12.03 -3.53 -4.75
N VAL A 404 -12.28 -2.22 -4.53
CA VAL A 404 -13.16 -1.75 -3.45
C VAL A 404 -14.65 -1.88 -3.78
N GLY A 405 -15.00 -2.29 -5.01
CA GLY A 405 -16.39 -2.45 -5.45
C GLY A 405 -17.14 -1.13 -5.65
N LEU A 406 -16.44 0.00 -5.79
CA LEU A 406 -17.04 1.31 -6.08
C LEU A 406 -16.95 1.61 -7.57
N ASP A 407 -18.08 1.90 -8.22
CA ASP A 407 -18.05 2.39 -9.59
C ASP A 407 -17.47 3.81 -9.67
N SER A 408 -16.84 4.15 -10.80
CA SER A 408 -16.26 5.48 -11.03
C SER A 408 -17.28 6.62 -10.93
N SER A 409 -18.56 6.37 -11.26
CA SER A 409 -19.66 7.34 -11.12
C SER A 409 -19.87 7.76 -9.67
N ILE A 410 -19.65 6.83 -8.74
CA ILE A 410 -19.88 7.04 -7.31
C ILE A 410 -18.59 7.12 -6.51
N SER A 411 -17.41 7.17 -7.12
CA SER A 411 -16.11 7.27 -6.42
C SER A 411 -15.41 8.62 -6.61
N SER A 412 -15.91 9.46 -7.53
CA SER A 412 -15.28 10.74 -7.92
C SER A 412 -13.90 10.59 -8.58
N VAL A 413 -13.54 9.38 -9.02
CA VAL A 413 -12.33 9.10 -9.82
C VAL A 413 -12.72 9.16 -11.30
N SER A 414 -12.14 10.12 -12.04
CA SER A 414 -12.35 10.22 -13.49
C SER A 414 -11.55 9.13 -14.21
N LYS A 415 -12.22 8.35 -15.06
CA LYS A 415 -11.56 7.48 -16.03
C LYS A 415 -11.22 8.29 -17.28
N ASP A 416 -10.00 8.16 -17.80
CA ASP A 416 -9.64 8.74 -19.10
C ASP A 416 -10.57 8.20 -20.19
N GLY A 417 -11.18 9.12 -20.95
CA GLY A 417 -12.15 8.78 -22.00
C GLY A 417 -13.60 8.59 -21.55
N VAL A 418 -13.90 8.61 -20.24
CA VAL A 418 -15.28 8.57 -19.74
C VAL A 418 -15.79 10.01 -19.54
N ILE A 419 -16.30 10.59 -20.62
CA ILE A 419 -17.00 11.88 -20.62
C ILE A 419 -18.36 11.67 -19.97
N SER A 420 -18.60 12.34 -18.84
CA SER A 420 -19.88 12.43 -18.10
C SER A 420 -20.73 11.14 -18.05
N LYS A 421 -20.64 10.36 -16.98
CA LYS A 421 -21.68 9.37 -16.68
C LYS A 421 -23.00 10.11 -16.37
N SER A 422 -24.12 9.62 -16.91
CA SER A 422 -25.42 10.25 -16.72
C SER A 422 -25.80 10.24 -15.23
N GLY A 423 -26.62 11.21 -14.78
CA GLY A 423 -27.13 11.21 -13.41
C GLY A 423 -27.88 9.91 -13.05
N ALA A 424 -28.49 9.26 -14.05
CA ALA A 424 -29.16 7.97 -13.90
C ALA A 424 -28.18 6.82 -13.62
N ASP A 425 -27.04 6.74 -14.33
CA ASP A 425 -26.03 5.69 -14.08
C ASP A 425 -25.43 5.81 -12.69
N ALA A 426 -25.14 7.06 -12.27
CA ALA A 426 -24.64 7.32 -10.92
C ALA A 426 -25.65 6.87 -9.85
N TYR A 427 -26.94 7.12 -10.10
CA TYR A 427 -28.02 6.71 -9.21
C TYR A 427 -28.15 5.18 -9.11
N TYR A 428 -28.20 4.45 -10.23
CA TYR A 428 -28.32 2.99 -10.20
C TYR A 428 -27.10 2.31 -9.56
N ASN A 429 -25.89 2.77 -9.87
CA ASN A 429 -24.68 2.24 -9.25
C ASN A 429 -24.66 2.49 -7.74
N TYR A 430 -25.19 3.63 -7.28
CA TYR A 430 -25.35 3.90 -5.86
C TYR A 430 -26.36 2.96 -5.19
N LEU A 431 -27.49 2.67 -5.84
CA LEU A 431 -28.49 1.71 -5.34
C LEU A 431 -27.90 0.31 -5.20
N ILE A 432 -27.24 -0.18 -6.25
CA ILE A 432 -26.59 -1.50 -6.25
C ILE A 432 -25.59 -1.60 -5.10
N TYR A 433 -24.78 -0.55 -4.91
CA TYR A 433 -23.81 -0.50 -3.83
C TYR A 433 -24.48 -0.49 -2.44
N ILE A 434 -25.52 0.31 -2.20
CA ILE A 434 -26.23 0.30 -0.90
C ILE A 434 -26.84 -1.07 -0.61
N MET A 435 -27.40 -1.73 -1.62
CA MET A 435 -28.01 -3.05 -1.47
C MET A 435 -26.98 -4.13 -1.12
N SER A 436 -25.74 -4.01 -1.60
CA SER A 436 -24.67 -4.96 -1.28
C SER A 436 -24.16 -4.84 0.16
N LEU A 437 -24.31 -3.66 0.79
CA LEU A 437 -23.80 -3.34 2.13
C LEU A 437 -24.53 -4.05 3.31
N THR A 438 -25.36 -5.04 3.04
CA THR A 438 -26.18 -5.69 4.08
C THR A 438 -25.31 -6.52 5.04
N SER A 439 -24.38 -7.30 4.50
CA SER A 439 -23.46 -8.12 5.30
C SER A 439 -22.53 -7.26 6.17
N GLU A 440 -22.04 -6.15 5.63
CA GLU A 440 -21.17 -5.20 6.32
C GLU A 440 -21.92 -4.49 7.46
N ASP A 441 -23.19 -4.14 7.25
CA ASP A 441 -24.07 -3.57 8.29
C ASP A 441 -24.27 -4.59 9.42
N GLU A 442 -24.55 -5.86 9.10
CA GLU A 442 -24.70 -6.92 10.10
C GLU A 442 -23.45 -7.10 10.97
N ILE A 443 -22.27 -7.23 10.35
CA ILE A 443 -21.00 -7.40 11.10
C ILE A 443 -20.68 -6.16 11.93
N CYS A 444 -20.83 -4.96 11.37
CA CYS A 444 -20.48 -3.72 12.06
C CYS A 444 -21.49 -3.33 13.16
N SER A 445 -22.75 -3.77 13.04
CA SER A 445 -23.79 -3.54 14.05
C SER A 445 -23.89 -4.65 15.10
N GLU A 446 -23.31 -5.83 14.84
CA GLU A 446 -23.27 -6.98 15.75
C GLU A 446 -22.93 -6.63 17.21
N PRO A 447 -21.84 -5.89 17.53
CA PRO A 447 -21.52 -5.54 18.92
C PRO A 447 -22.64 -4.77 19.62
N PHE A 448 -23.33 -3.87 18.90
CA PHE A 448 -24.45 -3.11 19.44
C PHE A 448 -25.68 -4.00 19.65
N ASN A 449 -25.98 -4.88 18.68
CA ASN A 449 -27.07 -5.84 18.77
C ASN A 449 -26.89 -6.83 19.94
N MET A 450 -25.67 -7.30 20.16
CA MET A 450 -25.33 -8.12 21.32
C MET A 450 -25.52 -7.35 22.64
N ALA A 451 -25.23 -6.04 22.65
CA ALA A 451 -25.36 -5.23 23.86
C ALA A 451 -26.82 -4.97 24.22
N ILE A 452 -27.67 -4.67 23.22
CA ILE A 452 -29.11 -4.53 23.46
C ILE A 452 -29.76 -5.86 23.85
N GLN A 453 -29.26 -7.00 23.35
CA GLN A 453 -29.74 -8.31 23.78
C GLN A 453 -29.53 -8.54 25.29
N ILE A 454 -28.44 -8.01 25.84
CA ILE A 454 -28.12 -8.12 27.27
C ILE A 454 -28.90 -7.09 28.09
N ASN A 455 -28.90 -5.83 27.66
CA ASN A 455 -29.46 -4.73 28.44
C ASN A 455 -30.99 -4.62 28.32
N PHE A 456 -31.54 -4.99 27.16
CA PHE A 456 -32.95 -4.87 26.81
C PHE A 456 -33.50 -6.19 26.25
N PRO A 457 -33.41 -7.31 27.00
CA PRO A 457 -33.80 -8.62 26.48
C PRO A 457 -35.28 -8.66 26.03
N HIS A 458 -36.13 -7.86 26.67
CA HIS A 458 -37.55 -7.74 26.34
C HIS A 458 -37.80 -7.01 25.00
N LEU A 459 -37.02 -5.97 24.67
CA LEU A 459 -37.09 -5.32 23.37
C LEU A 459 -36.45 -6.21 22.30
N TYR A 460 -35.33 -6.86 22.63
CA TYR A 460 -34.67 -7.75 21.70
C TYR A 460 -35.56 -8.94 21.29
N SER A 461 -36.31 -9.52 22.21
CA SER A 461 -37.27 -10.60 21.92
C SER A 461 -38.45 -10.13 21.07
N GLN A 462 -38.85 -8.87 21.18
CA GLN A 462 -39.87 -8.23 20.33
C GLN A 462 -39.36 -7.87 18.92
N GLY A 463 -38.10 -8.14 18.62
CA GLY A 463 -37.50 -7.94 17.29
C GLY A 463 -36.77 -6.61 17.09
N TYR A 464 -36.56 -5.82 18.15
CA TYR A 464 -35.78 -4.58 18.05
C TYR A 464 -34.29 -4.90 17.80
N ARG A 465 -33.72 -4.26 16.78
CA ARG A 465 -32.32 -4.38 16.36
C ARG A 465 -31.73 -3.01 16.07
N LEU A 466 -30.41 -2.90 16.08
CA LEU A 466 -29.67 -1.72 15.66
C LEU A 466 -29.03 -1.97 14.29
N GLY A 467 -29.04 -0.97 13.42
CA GLY A 467 -28.40 -1.02 12.10
C GLY A 467 -28.13 0.38 11.58
N PHE A 468 -27.43 0.48 10.45
CA PHE A 468 -27.09 1.79 9.88
C PHE A 468 -28.20 2.30 8.96
N TYR A 469 -28.81 3.42 9.37
CA TYR A 469 -29.88 4.06 8.61
C TYR A 469 -29.31 4.75 7.38
N ARG A 470 -29.80 4.34 6.21
CA ARG A 470 -29.39 4.84 4.90
C ARG A 470 -30.64 5.21 4.15
N GLU A 471 -30.74 6.47 3.78
CA GLU A 471 -31.84 6.94 2.95
C GLU A 471 -31.52 6.56 1.50
N VAL A 472 -32.48 5.90 0.85
CA VAL A 472 -32.42 5.65 -0.58
C VAL A 472 -33.00 6.88 -1.26
N PRO A 473 -32.20 7.69 -1.97
CA PRO A 473 -32.73 8.86 -2.64
C PRO A 473 -33.81 8.44 -3.63
N ALA A 474 -34.91 9.18 -3.68
CA ALA A 474 -35.94 8.99 -4.70
C ALA A 474 -35.42 9.45 -6.07
N ARG A 475 -35.88 8.83 -7.16
CA ARG A 475 -35.57 9.34 -8.50
C ARG A 475 -36.19 10.72 -8.67
N GLN A 476 -35.48 11.66 -9.29
CA GLN A 476 -36.03 13.01 -9.53
C GLN A 476 -37.32 12.98 -10.36
N GLU A 477 -37.51 11.97 -11.21
CA GLU A 477 -38.74 11.73 -11.95
C GLU A 477 -39.94 11.38 -11.05
N ASP A 478 -39.70 10.64 -9.96
CA ASP A 478 -40.71 10.16 -9.00
C ASP A 478 -40.99 11.17 -7.87
N VAL A 479 -40.14 12.19 -7.72
CA VAL A 479 -40.35 13.28 -6.75
C VAL A 479 -41.29 14.32 -7.35
N SER A 480 -42.29 14.75 -6.56
CA SER A 480 -43.23 15.80 -6.97
C SER A 480 -42.47 17.06 -7.45
N PRO A 481 -42.96 17.78 -8.47
CA PRO A 481 -42.21 18.89 -9.08
C PRO A 481 -41.68 19.94 -8.09
N GLN A 482 -42.40 20.18 -7.00
CA GLN A 482 -42.05 21.12 -5.92
C GLN A 482 -40.87 20.67 -5.05
N ASN A 483 -40.60 19.36 -4.97
CA ASN A 483 -39.55 18.77 -4.14
C ASN A 483 -38.30 18.37 -4.95
N ARG A 484 -38.27 18.70 -6.26
CA ARG A 484 -37.10 18.41 -7.13
C ARG A 484 -35.97 19.38 -6.83
N LEU A 485 -34.74 18.86 -6.84
CA LEU A 485 -33.50 19.63 -6.56
C LEU A 485 -33.33 20.84 -7.51
N ASN A 486 -33.89 20.77 -8.73
CA ASN A 486 -33.78 21.83 -9.73
C ASN A 486 -34.51 23.13 -9.36
N GLN A 487 -35.41 23.14 -8.36
CA GLN A 487 -36.08 24.38 -7.92
C GLN A 487 -35.43 25.03 -6.68
N GLN A 488 -34.48 24.38 -6.01
CA GLN A 488 -33.81 24.95 -4.83
C GLN A 488 -32.66 25.92 -5.16
N GLN A 489 -32.51 26.31 -6.44
CA GLN A 489 -31.53 27.31 -6.91
C GLN A 489 -32.17 28.39 -7.78
N SER A 490 -33.36 28.87 -7.44
CA SER A 490 -33.90 30.13 -7.98
C SER A 490 -34.22 31.11 -6.87
#